data_AF-A0A2N0QUW9-F1
#
_entry.id   AF-A0A2N0QUW9-F1
#
_cell.length_a   1.000
_cell.length_b   1.000
_cell.length_c   1.000
_cell.angle_alpha   90.00
_cell.angle_beta   90.00
_cell.angle_gamma   90.00
#
_symmetry.space_group_name_H-M   'P 1'
#
loop_
_entity.id
_entity.type
_entity.pdbx_description
1 polymer ?
#
loop_
_entity_poly.entity_id
_entity_poly.type
_entity_poly.pdbx_seq_one_letter_code
_entity_poly.pdbx_strand_id
1 'polypeptide(L)'
;MEWYHVWNAEYINHKQEHDSGVLEPEECLSCEICNPMNREIPVVFKKFWDALFKFEDTILMYNNVTLKGLLDLVSMDNREREDTIHKGKCRDIADRIIESIRYRQQPKMKEKGLRIIMVVIVRDCIEGDLENEVFDRLIGCPEIMKHGYILEDWDVENRFQKFWDWYNTILENEMKAIHVKKKAIKLFRDLLYEETEDLLRKGKVVELLLQIEYQNRCEADTQEGSDAWKRYISKVRQRFIDTKQFTREPEDPERDSPESYELEDSDGSIGYEIKIEDNIEWTVELLKRKIEEMGGRFTDKNIQRMWDH
;
A
#
# COMPACT_ATOMS: atom_id res chain seq x y z
N MET A 1 -0.29 -8.93 2.01
CA MET A 1 -1.04 -7.76 2.55
C MET A 1 -1.60 -8.12 3.90
N GLU A 2 -1.43 -7.25 4.90
CA GLU A 2 -1.82 -7.50 6.29
C GLU A 2 -3.34 -7.67 6.44
N TRP A 3 -4.15 -6.94 5.65
CA TRP A 3 -5.61 -7.05 5.65
C TRP A 3 -6.17 -8.33 5.02
N TYR A 4 -5.42 -9.04 4.16
CA TYR A 4 -5.96 -10.17 3.36
C TYR A 4 -6.54 -11.27 4.24
N HIS A 5 -5.89 -11.57 5.38
CA HIS A 5 -6.36 -12.61 6.29
C HIS A 5 -7.66 -12.20 6.98
N VAL A 6 -7.78 -10.93 7.35
CA VAL A 6 -8.97 -10.37 7.98
C VAL A 6 -10.12 -10.37 6.98
N TRP A 7 -9.91 -9.82 5.79
CA TRP A 7 -10.90 -9.87 4.71
C TRP A 7 -11.34 -11.27 4.34
N ASN A 8 -10.41 -12.23 4.28
CA ASN A 8 -10.76 -13.60 3.92
C ASN A 8 -11.62 -14.25 5.02
N ALA A 9 -11.33 -13.95 6.30
CA ALA A 9 -12.14 -14.41 7.42
C ALA A 9 -13.55 -13.79 7.38
N GLU A 10 -13.64 -12.48 7.20
CA GLU A 10 -14.92 -11.75 7.08
C GLU A 10 -15.76 -12.27 5.92
N TYR A 11 -15.15 -12.44 4.75
CA TYR A 11 -15.84 -13.00 3.58
C TYR A 11 -16.37 -14.41 3.85
N ILE A 12 -15.58 -15.28 4.48
CA ILE A 12 -16.01 -16.64 4.81
C ILE A 12 -17.17 -16.61 5.81
N ASN A 13 -17.07 -15.79 6.87
CA ASN A 13 -18.13 -15.65 7.86
C ASN A 13 -19.42 -15.15 7.21
N HIS A 14 -19.35 -14.07 6.45
CA HIS A 14 -20.48 -13.52 5.71
C HIS A 14 -21.12 -14.53 4.75
N LYS A 15 -20.31 -15.35 4.06
CA LYS A 15 -20.83 -16.41 3.20
C LYS A 15 -21.59 -17.48 3.98
N GLN A 16 -21.13 -17.82 5.19
CA GLN A 16 -21.85 -18.75 6.06
C GLN A 16 -23.20 -18.20 6.52
N GLU A 17 -23.34 -16.88 6.70
CA GLU A 17 -24.61 -16.24 7.02
C GLU A 17 -25.62 -16.42 5.87
N HIS A 18 -25.17 -16.23 4.62
CA HIS A 18 -25.99 -16.54 3.45
C HIS A 18 -26.39 -18.01 3.39
N ASP A 19 -25.45 -18.92 3.60
CA ASP A 19 -25.71 -20.37 3.56
C ASP A 19 -26.66 -20.82 4.70
N SER A 20 -26.63 -20.11 5.84
CA SER A 20 -27.50 -20.35 7.00
C SER A 20 -28.88 -19.71 6.87
N GLY A 21 -29.13 -18.94 5.81
CA GLY A 21 -30.42 -18.30 5.57
C GLY A 21 -30.72 -17.10 6.47
N VAL A 22 -29.68 -16.39 6.94
CA VAL A 22 -29.85 -15.09 7.61
C VAL A 22 -30.61 -14.15 6.66
N LEU A 23 -31.70 -13.55 7.15
CA LEU A 23 -32.63 -12.78 6.32
C LEU A 23 -32.02 -11.48 5.78
N GLU A 24 -31.16 -10.82 6.58
CA GLU A 24 -30.50 -9.56 6.26
C GLU A 24 -29.06 -9.59 6.78
N PRO A 25 -28.14 -10.31 6.11
CA PRO A 25 -26.73 -10.28 6.46
C PRO A 25 -26.14 -8.89 6.13
N GLU A 26 -25.07 -8.52 6.84
CA GLU A 26 -24.36 -7.27 6.56
C GLU A 26 -23.84 -7.24 5.12
N GLU A 27 -23.85 -6.08 4.47
CA GLU A 27 -23.46 -5.99 3.06
C GLU A 27 -21.95 -6.18 2.90
N CYS A 28 -21.54 -7.23 2.17
CA CYS A 28 -20.14 -7.49 1.85
C CYS A 28 -19.81 -7.09 0.41
N LEU A 29 -18.81 -6.22 0.23
CA LEU A 29 -18.39 -5.72 -1.09
C LEU A 29 -17.89 -6.81 -2.03
N SER A 30 -17.30 -7.89 -1.52
CA SER A 30 -16.74 -8.99 -2.31
C SER A 30 -17.73 -10.14 -2.53
N CYS A 31 -18.88 -10.13 -1.85
CA CYS A 31 -19.88 -11.20 -1.92
C CYS A 31 -20.63 -11.21 -3.24
N GLU A 32 -20.56 -12.35 -3.94
CA GLU A 32 -21.27 -12.58 -5.20
C GLU A 32 -22.80 -12.66 -5.04
N ILE A 33 -23.29 -12.94 -3.82
CA ILE A 33 -24.71 -13.02 -3.49
C ILE A 33 -25.27 -11.63 -3.17
N CYS A 34 -24.55 -10.81 -2.39
CA CYS A 34 -24.92 -9.40 -2.16
C CYS A 34 -24.84 -8.58 -3.45
N ASN A 35 -23.83 -8.83 -4.28
CA ASN A 35 -23.50 -8.00 -5.44
C ASN A 35 -23.54 -8.77 -6.77
N PRO A 36 -24.68 -9.39 -7.13
CA PRO A 36 -24.77 -10.28 -8.28
C PRO A 36 -24.57 -9.55 -9.61
N MET A 37 -23.99 -10.28 -10.57
CA MET A 37 -23.78 -9.80 -11.93
C MET A 37 -25.11 -9.75 -12.69
N ASN A 38 -25.73 -8.57 -12.74
CA ASN A 38 -27.06 -8.38 -13.33
C ASN A 38 -27.03 -7.65 -14.68
N ARG A 39 -25.86 -7.44 -15.27
CA ARG A 39 -25.66 -6.64 -16.49
C ARG A 39 -24.72 -7.34 -17.47
N GLU A 40 -24.91 -7.04 -18.76
CA GLU A 40 -23.94 -7.43 -19.79
C GLU A 40 -22.57 -6.85 -19.47
N ILE A 41 -21.53 -7.67 -19.60
CA ILE A 41 -20.15 -7.27 -19.31
C ILE A 41 -19.59 -6.50 -20.51
N PRO A 42 -19.27 -5.20 -20.36
CA PRO A 42 -18.70 -4.41 -21.44
C PRO A 42 -17.36 -4.97 -21.94
N VAL A 43 -17.09 -4.80 -23.24
CA VAL A 43 -15.80 -5.23 -23.84
C VAL A 43 -14.62 -4.56 -23.15
N VAL A 44 -14.76 -3.28 -22.80
CA VAL A 44 -13.75 -2.53 -22.05
C VAL A 44 -13.41 -3.16 -20.70
N PHE A 45 -14.41 -3.70 -20.00
CA PHE A 45 -14.19 -4.40 -18.73
C PHE A 45 -13.40 -5.69 -18.94
N LYS A 46 -13.73 -6.48 -19.96
CA LYS A 46 -13.00 -7.71 -20.27
C LYS A 46 -11.53 -7.44 -20.57
N LYS A 47 -11.24 -6.43 -21.40
CA LYS A 47 -9.85 -6.02 -21.72
C LYS A 47 -9.08 -5.62 -20.46
N PHE A 48 -9.70 -4.83 -19.58
CA PHE A 48 -9.08 -4.44 -18.32
C PHE A 48 -8.83 -5.65 -17.42
N TRP A 49 -9.83 -6.53 -17.29
CA TRP A 49 -9.75 -7.70 -16.42
C TRP A 49 -8.66 -8.67 -16.88
N ASP A 50 -8.57 -8.92 -18.18
CA ASP A 50 -7.53 -9.77 -18.76
C ASP A 50 -6.13 -9.17 -18.55
N ALA A 51 -5.99 -7.85 -18.61
CA ALA A 51 -4.74 -7.16 -18.30
C ALA A 51 -4.39 -7.23 -16.82
N LEU A 52 -5.35 -6.97 -15.92
CA LEU A 52 -5.13 -7.03 -14.47
C LEU A 52 -4.73 -8.43 -14.02
N PHE A 53 -5.36 -9.47 -14.58
CA PHE A 53 -5.06 -10.87 -14.26
C PHE A 53 -3.62 -11.27 -14.67
N LYS A 54 -3.04 -10.63 -15.70
CA LYS A 54 -1.62 -10.85 -16.06
C LYS A 54 -0.65 -10.31 -15.01
N PHE A 55 -1.06 -9.30 -14.23
CA PHE A 55 -0.26 -8.74 -13.14
C PHE A 55 -0.53 -9.41 -11.80
N GLU A 56 -1.78 -9.76 -11.54
CA GLU A 56 -2.21 -10.40 -10.30
C GLU A 56 -3.08 -11.64 -10.60
N ASP A 57 -2.40 -12.76 -10.83
CA ASP A 57 -3.00 -14.06 -11.16
C ASP A 57 -3.69 -14.75 -9.96
N THR A 58 -3.54 -14.20 -8.76
CA THR A 58 -4.21 -14.70 -7.56
C THR A 58 -5.69 -14.33 -7.52
N ILE A 59 -6.11 -13.37 -8.36
CA ILE A 59 -7.49 -12.96 -8.50
C ILE A 59 -8.36 -14.16 -8.95
N LEU A 60 -9.46 -14.39 -8.25
CA LEU A 60 -10.41 -15.46 -8.52
C LEU A 60 -11.60 -14.97 -9.34
N MET A 61 -12.27 -13.93 -8.86
CA MET A 61 -13.52 -13.45 -9.44
C MET A 61 -13.78 -11.98 -9.09
N TYR A 62 -14.70 -11.40 -9.85
CA TYR A 62 -15.24 -10.06 -9.67
C TYR A 62 -16.75 -10.11 -9.53
N ASN A 63 -17.33 -9.00 -9.09
CA ASN A 63 -18.77 -8.83 -8.98
C ASN A 63 -19.23 -7.47 -9.53
N ASN A 64 -20.49 -7.11 -9.27
CA ASN A 64 -21.07 -5.89 -9.81
C ASN A 64 -20.45 -4.60 -9.22
N VAL A 65 -19.86 -4.66 -8.01
CA VAL A 65 -19.12 -3.53 -7.42
C VAL A 65 -17.84 -3.29 -8.21
N THR A 66 -17.08 -4.35 -8.49
CA THR A 66 -15.85 -4.28 -9.30
C THR A 66 -16.14 -3.70 -10.69
N LEU A 67 -17.22 -4.17 -11.34
CA LEU A 67 -17.63 -3.68 -12.66
C LEU A 67 -17.94 -2.19 -12.66
N LYS A 68 -18.77 -1.72 -11.72
CA LYS A 68 -19.13 -0.30 -11.62
C LYS A 68 -17.91 0.55 -11.31
N GLY A 69 -17.09 0.15 -10.34
CA GLY A 69 -15.88 0.87 -9.97
C GLY A 69 -14.95 1.03 -11.17
N LEU A 70 -14.74 -0.01 -11.97
CA LEU A 70 -13.92 0.14 -13.18
C LEU A 70 -14.52 1.15 -14.16
N LEU A 71 -15.83 1.08 -14.41
CA LEU A 71 -16.47 2.01 -15.34
C LEU A 71 -16.37 3.46 -14.84
N ASP A 72 -16.44 3.68 -13.53
CA ASP A 72 -16.22 4.99 -12.90
C ASP A 72 -14.75 5.43 -13.09
N LEU A 73 -13.79 4.52 -12.95
CA LEU A 73 -12.36 4.80 -13.15
C LEU A 73 -12.04 5.16 -14.61
N VAL A 74 -12.62 4.44 -15.57
CA VAL A 74 -12.49 4.69 -17.02
C VAL A 74 -13.16 6.01 -17.42
N SER A 75 -14.26 6.38 -16.77
CA SER A 75 -14.98 7.62 -17.07
C SER A 75 -14.29 8.88 -16.50
N MET A 76 -13.24 8.70 -15.71
CA MET A 76 -12.53 9.79 -15.05
C MET A 76 -11.38 10.32 -15.91
N ASP A 77 -11.23 11.64 -15.94
CA ASP A 77 -10.13 12.30 -16.65
C ASP A 77 -8.77 11.79 -16.14
N ASN A 78 -7.81 11.58 -17.07
CA ASN A 78 -6.50 11.01 -16.73
C ASN A 78 -5.78 11.84 -15.66
N ARG A 79 -5.82 13.18 -15.77
CA ARG A 79 -5.16 14.06 -14.81
C ARG A 79 -5.81 13.97 -13.43
N GLU A 80 -7.14 13.87 -13.37
CA GLU A 80 -7.87 13.66 -12.11
C GLU A 80 -7.45 12.33 -11.45
N ARG A 81 -7.20 11.26 -12.23
CA ARG A 81 -6.69 9.99 -11.66
C ARG A 81 -5.29 10.15 -11.08
N GLU A 82 -4.40 10.75 -11.85
CA GLU A 82 -3.00 10.96 -11.43
C GLU A 82 -2.91 11.85 -10.18
N ASP A 83 -3.75 12.89 -10.07
CA ASP A 83 -3.75 13.80 -8.94
C ASP A 83 -4.36 13.19 -7.66
N THR A 84 -5.30 12.25 -7.80
CA THR A 84 -6.10 11.72 -6.67
C THR A 84 -5.86 10.24 -6.35
N ILE A 85 -4.85 9.60 -6.94
CA ILE A 85 -4.56 8.17 -6.75
C ILE A 85 -4.23 7.77 -5.30
N HIS A 86 -3.67 8.70 -4.53
CA HIS A 86 -3.29 8.48 -3.12
C HIS A 86 -4.31 9.06 -2.14
N LYS A 87 -5.21 9.92 -2.62
CA LYS A 87 -6.23 10.58 -1.81
C LYS A 87 -7.36 11.13 -2.68
N GLY A 88 -8.59 10.87 -2.27
CA GLY A 88 -9.79 11.38 -2.91
C GLY A 88 -10.38 10.36 -3.89
N LYS A 89 -11.08 10.85 -4.90
CA LYS A 89 -11.99 10.05 -5.71
C LYS A 89 -11.33 8.85 -6.40
N CYS A 90 -10.14 9.01 -7.00
CA CYS A 90 -9.46 7.89 -7.65
C CYS A 90 -9.05 6.82 -6.66
N ARG A 91 -8.47 7.21 -5.51
CA ARG A 91 -8.18 6.27 -4.42
C ARG A 91 -9.43 5.53 -3.97
N ASP A 92 -10.51 6.25 -3.66
CA ASP A 92 -11.74 5.66 -3.14
C ASP A 92 -12.36 4.65 -4.14
N ILE A 93 -12.34 4.96 -5.44
CA ILE A 93 -12.78 4.03 -6.49
C ILE A 93 -11.86 2.81 -6.56
N ALA A 94 -10.54 3.01 -6.56
CA ALA A 94 -9.57 1.92 -6.67
C ALA A 94 -9.60 0.99 -5.46
N ASP A 95 -9.69 1.53 -4.25
CA ASP A 95 -9.78 0.76 -3.00
C ASP A 95 -11.07 -0.09 -3.01
N ARG A 96 -12.21 0.52 -3.37
CA ARG A 96 -13.49 -0.21 -3.51
C ARG A 96 -13.42 -1.34 -4.54
N ILE A 97 -12.71 -1.15 -5.65
CA ILE A 97 -12.47 -2.22 -6.63
C ILE A 97 -11.64 -3.33 -5.99
N ILE A 98 -10.50 -3.01 -5.38
CA ILE A 98 -9.56 -3.97 -4.77
C ILE A 98 -10.26 -4.83 -3.71
N GLU A 99 -11.10 -4.22 -2.86
CA GLU A 99 -11.87 -4.89 -1.82
C GLU A 99 -12.99 -5.77 -2.36
N SER A 100 -13.60 -5.37 -3.49
CA SER A 100 -14.67 -6.15 -4.14
C SER A 100 -14.16 -7.37 -4.90
N ILE A 101 -12.87 -7.41 -5.22
CA ILE A 101 -12.26 -8.55 -5.92
C ILE A 101 -12.04 -9.68 -4.93
N ARG A 102 -12.35 -10.90 -5.37
CA ARG A 102 -12.01 -12.11 -4.60
C ARG A 102 -10.69 -12.67 -5.06
N TYR A 103 -9.88 -13.11 -4.11
CA TYR A 103 -8.57 -13.71 -4.35
C TYR A 103 -8.55 -15.17 -3.89
N ARG A 104 -7.85 -16.02 -4.64
CA ARG A 104 -7.64 -17.45 -4.32
C ARG A 104 -6.65 -17.64 -3.18
N GLN A 105 -5.73 -16.71 -3.05
CA GLN A 105 -4.67 -16.68 -2.08
C GLN A 105 -4.23 -15.22 -1.88
N GLN A 106 -3.34 -15.00 -0.93
CA GLN A 106 -2.80 -13.66 -0.68
C GLN A 106 -2.20 -13.06 -1.97
N PRO A 107 -2.58 -11.83 -2.35
CA PRO A 107 -2.07 -11.22 -3.58
C PRO A 107 -0.56 -10.98 -3.51
N LYS A 108 0.09 -11.05 -4.67
CA LYS A 108 1.54 -10.85 -4.82
C LYS A 108 1.88 -9.36 -4.74
N MET A 109 1.03 -8.51 -5.29
CA MET A 109 1.15 -7.06 -5.24
C MET A 109 0.65 -6.50 -3.91
N LYS A 110 1.22 -5.37 -3.48
CA LYS A 110 0.66 -4.54 -2.41
C LYS A 110 -0.53 -3.74 -2.96
N GLU A 111 -1.46 -3.30 -2.11
CA GLU A 111 -2.63 -2.50 -2.53
C GLU A 111 -2.26 -1.27 -3.35
N LYS A 112 -1.27 -0.51 -2.87
CA LYS A 112 -0.76 0.65 -3.60
C LYS A 112 -0.19 0.28 -4.98
N GLY A 113 0.36 -0.92 -5.10
CA GLY A 113 0.78 -1.48 -6.39
C GLY A 113 -0.41 -1.75 -7.28
N LEU A 114 -1.44 -2.42 -6.78
CA LEU A 114 -2.68 -2.67 -7.51
C LEU A 114 -3.34 -1.37 -7.95
N ARG A 115 -3.45 -0.35 -7.08
CA ARG A 115 -3.97 0.99 -7.43
C ARG A 115 -3.24 1.58 -8.64
N ILE A 116 -1.91 1.62 -8.59
CA ILE A 116 -1.09 2.17 -9.68
C ILE A 116 -1.26 1.35 -10.97
N ILE A 117 -1.21 0.01 -10.88
CA ILE A 117 -1.38 -0.86 -12.04
C ILE A 117 -2.76 -0.67 -12.67
N MET A 118 -3.82 -0.53 -11.89
CA MET A 118 -5.16 -0.29 -12.41
C MET A 118 -5.23 1.03 -13.19
N VAL A 119 -4.61 2.11 -12.69
CA VAL A 119 -4.52 3.39 -13.42
C VAL A 119 -3.72 3.24 -14.71
N VAL A 120 -2.58 2.54 -14.67
CA VAL A 120 -1.75 2.26 -15.85
C VAL A 120 -2.53 1.46 -16.89
N ILE A 121 -3.28 0.43 -16.51
CA ILE A 121 -4.11 -0.35 -17.44
C ILE A 121 -5.17 0.54 -18.09
N VAL A 122 -5.87 1.38 -17.32
CA VAL A 122 -6.89 2.27 -17.89
C VAL A 122 -6.26 3.25 -18.87
N ARG A 123 -5.18 3.95 -18.47
CA ARG A 123 -4.53 4.95 -19.32
C ARG A 123 -3.89 4.33 -20.56
N ASP A 124 -3.07 3.31 -20.39
CA ASP A 124 -2.20 2.83 -21.45
C ASP A 124 -2.83 1.68 -22.23
N CYS A 125 -3.45 0.69 -21.56
CA CYS A 125 -4.04 -0.46 -22.25
C CYS A 125 -5.44 -0.15 -22.81
N ILE A 126 -6.28 0.55 -22.06
CA ILE A 126 -7.67 0.83 -22.47
C ILE A 126 -7.74 2.05 -23.38
N GLU A 127 -7.21 3.20 -22.94
CA GLU A 127 -7.30 4.45 -23.70
C GLU A 127 -6.20 4.59 -24.75
N GLY A 128 -4.98 4.14 -24.44
CA GLY A 128 -3.82 4.24 -25.33
C GLY A 128 -3.64 3.09 -26.32
N ASP A 129 -4.31 1.96 -26.10
CA ASP A 129 -4.12 0.70 -26.87
C ASP A 129 -2.66 0.17 -26.87
N LEU A 130 -1.92 0.42 -25.78
CA LEU A 130 -0.51 0.08 -25.61
C LEU A 130 -0.28 -1.20 -24.77
N GLU A 131 -1.21 -2.15 -24.84
CA GLU A 131 -1.22 -3.35 -23.99
C GLU A 131 0.11 -4.11 -24.01
N ASN A 132 0.68 -4.34 -25.18
CA ASN A 132 1.95 -5.07 -25.31
C ASN A 132 3.13 -4.30 -24.70
N GLU A 133 3.19 -2.98 -24.89
CA GLU A 133 4.27 -2.14 -24.38
C GLU A 133 4.25 -2.09 -22.85
N VAL A 134 3.05 -2.01 -22.27
CA VAL A 134 2.84 -2.05 -20.82
C VAL A 134 3.31 -3.38 -20.26
N PHE A 135 2.99 -4.50 -20.90
CA PHE A 135 3.43 -5.82 -20.43
C PHE A 135 4.93 -6.05 -20.59
N ASP A 136 5.51 -5.69 -21.73
CA ASP A 136 6.95 -5.81 -21.95
C ASP A 136 7.75 -4.98 -20.94
N ARG A 137 7.20 -3.83 -20.52
CA ARG A 137 7.80 -2.94 -19.52
C ARG A 137 7.64 -3.46 -18.09
N LEU A 138 6.46 -3.96 -17.72
CA LEU A 138 6.08 -4.20 -16.33
C LEU A 138 6.14 -5.66 -15.89
N ILE A 139 5.96 -6.63 -16.79
CA ILE A 139 6.07 -8.05 -16.44
C ILE A 139 7.52 -8.38 -16.13
N GLY A 140 7.75 -8.94 -14.94
CA GLY A 140 9.10 -9.23 -14.46
C GLY A 140 9.90 -7.98 -14.07
N CYS A 141 9.26 -6.80 -13.99
CA CYS A 141 9.91 -5.57 -13.54
C CYS A 141 10.53 -5.79 -12.15
N PRO A 142 11.85 -5.54 -11.97
CA PRO A 142 12.51 -5.76 -10.70
C PRO A 142 11.91 -4.97 -9.53
N GLU A 143 11.39 -3.77 -9.80
CA GLU A 143 10.73 -2.94 -8.78
C GLU A 143 9.47 -3.62 -8.25
N ILE A 144 8.59 -4.10 -9.13
CA ILE A 144 7.38 -4.82 -8.76
C ILE A 144 7.74 -6.13 -8.03
N MET A 145 8.70 -6.88 -8.54
CA MET A 145 9.12 -8.16 -7.94
C MET A 145 9.73 -7.98 -6.54
N LYS A 146 10.43 -6.87 -6.30
CA LYS A 146 11.11 -6.60 -5.04
C LYS A 146 10.20 -5.92 -4.01
N HIS A 147 9.40 -4.96 -4.45
CA HIS A 147 8.64 -4.08 -3.56
C HIS A 147 7.14 -4.39 -3.53
N GLY A 148 6.62 -5.16 -4.50
CA GLY A 148 5.19 -5.43 -4.68
C GLY A 148 4.42 -4.26 -5.29
N TYR A 149 5.11 -3.22 -5.77
CA TYR A 149 4.57 -2.06 -6.46
C TYR A 149 5.66 -1.38 -7.30
N ILE A 150 5.24 -0.48 -8.20
CA ILE A 150 6.11 0.40 -8.97
C ILE A 150 5.73 1.86 -8.70
N LEU A 151 6.70 2.75 -8.84
CA LEU A 151 6.49 4.19 -8.87
C LEU A 151 6.58 4.65 -10.33
N GLU A 152 5.45 5.03 -10.95
CA GLU A 152 5.46 5.64 -12.28
C GLU A 152 6.09 7.05 -12.22
N ASP A 153 6.64 7.54 -13.33
CA ASP A 153 7.33 8.84 -13.36
C ASP A 153 6.42 9.99 -12.92
N TRP A 154 5.16 10.02 -13.39
CA TRP A 154 4.18 11.02 -12.99
C TRP A 154 3.88 11.01 -11.48
N ASP A 155 3.89 9.83 -10.84
CA ASP A 155 3.66 9.69 -9.40
C ASP A 155 4.85 10.24 -8.61
N VAL A 156 6.07 9.93 -9.07
CA VAL A 156 7.30 10.48 -8.47
C VAL A 156 7.33 12.01 -8.62
N GLU A 157 6.97 12.54 -9.78
CA GLU A 157 6.93 13.98 -10.05
C GLU A 157 5.91 14.70 -9.17
N ASN A 158 4.68 14.16 -9.06
CA ASN A 158 3.63 14.72 -8.20
C ASN A 158 4.07 14.78 -6.73
N ARG A 159 4.66 13.69 -6.21
CA ARG A 159 5.18 13.66 -4.84
C ARG A 159 6.39 14.55 -4.64
N PHE A 160 7.27 14.64 -5.63
CA PHE A 160 8.43 15.52 -5.57
C PHE A 160 8.01 17.00 -5.53
N GLN A 161 6.97 17.38 -6.28
CA GLN A 161 6.43 18.73 -6.24
C GLN A 161 5.92 19.10 -4.84
N LYS A 162 5.17 18.20 -4.19
CA LYS A 162 4.76 18.38 -2.78
C LYS A 162 5.94 18.53 -1.84
N PHE A 163 6.96 17.68 -2.00
CA PHE A 163 8.21 17.80 -1.26
C PHE A 163 8.87 19.16 -1.49
N TRP A 164 8.97 19.62 -2.74
CA TRP A 164 9.64 20.86 -3.11
C TRP A 164 8.94 22.10 -2.53
N ASP A 165 7.62 22.14 -2.62
CA ASP A 165 6.79 23.23 -2.11
C ASP A 165 6.90 23.31 -0.59
N TRP A 166 6.77 22.17 0.10
CA TRP A 166 6.96 22.08 1.55
C TRP A 166 8.40 22.42 1.96
N TYR A 167 9.41 21.89 1.27
CA TYR A 167 10.81 22.02 1.68
C TYR A 167 11.26 23.48 1.71
N ASN A 168 10.79 24.31 0.78
CA ASN A 168 11.05 25.75 0.80
C ASN A 168 10.45 26.47 2.02
N THR A 169 9.38 25.95 2.63
CA THR A 169 8.76 26.57 3.81
C THR A 169 9.56 26.39 5.11
N ILE A 170 10.44 25.38 5.17
CA ILE A 170 11.17 25.04 6.39
C ILE A 170 12.58 25.65 6.46
N LEU A 171 13.03 26.30 5.38
CA LEU A 171 14.34 26.94 5.30
C LEU A 171 14.36 28.24 6.12
N GLU A 172 15.41 28.41 6.91
CA GLU A 172 15.63 29.52 7.83
C GLU A 172 16.61 30.55 7.22
N ASN A 173 16.75 31.73 7.84
CA ASN A 173 17.77 32.74 7.48
C ASN A 173 17.74 33.23 6.02
N GLU A 174 16.53 33.48 5.49
CA GLU A 174 16.31 33.93 4.10
C GLU A 174 16.86 32.96 3.02
N MET A 175 17.18 31.72 3.42
CA MET A 175 17.61 30.67 2.51
C MET A 175 16.44 30.19 1.66
N LYS A 176 16.69 29.97 0.37
CA LYS A 176 15.69 29.45 -0.57
C LYS A 176 16.28 28.37 -1.43
N ALA A 177 15.55 27.28 -1.63
CA ALA A 177 15.92 26.28 -2.62
C ALA A 177 15.47 26.79 -3.99
N ILE A 178 16.43 26.93 -4.91
CA ILE A 178 16.21 27.62 -6.19
C ILE A 178 16.31 26.68 -7.39
N HIS A 179 17.04 25.58 -7.27
CA HIS A 179 17.22 24.64 -8.37
C HIS A 179 17.50 23.22 -7.85
N VAL A 180 17.12 22.23 -8.66
CA VAL A 180 17.27 20.80 -8.36
C VAL A 180 18.04 20.14 -9.49
N LYS A 181 19.14 19.47 -9.15
CA LYS A 181 19.90 18.68 -10.12
C LYS A 181 19.12 17.42 -10.50
N LYS A 182 19.27 16.94 -11.73
CA LYS A 182 18.60 15.72 -12.24
C LYS A 182 18.77 14.49 -11.32
N LYS A 183 19.91 14.37 -10.63
CA LYS A 183 20.17 13.26 -9.70
C LYS A 183 19.23 13.25 -8.49
N ALA A 184 18.65 14.40 -8.12
CA ALA A 184 17.75 14.51 -6.97
C ALA A 184 16.48 13.67 -7.15
N ILE A 185 15.85 13.71 -8.33
CA ILE A 185 14.62 12.94 -8.60
C ILE A 185 14.87 11.44 -8.44
N LYS A 186 16.03 10.95 -8.91
CA LYS A 186 16.43 9.55 -8.73
C LYS A 186 16.59 9.20 -7.25
N LEU A 187 17.31 10.03 -6.49
CA LEU A 187 17.50 9.82 -5.05
C LEU A 187 16.18 9.92 -4.27
N PHE A 188 15.27 10.79 -4.71
CA PHE A 188 13.94 10.91 -4.15
C PHE A 188 13.11 9.66 -4.40
N ARG A 189 13.09 9.13 -5.64
CA ARG A 189 12.46 7.85 -5.97
C ARG A 189 13.01 6.71 -5.09
N ASP A 190 14.34 6.65 -4.92
CA ASP A 190 14.96 5.64 -4.05
C ASP A 190 14.51 5.76 -2.59
N LEU A 191 14.24 6.97 -2.10
CA LEU A 191 13.72 7.22 -0.76
C LEU A 191 12.23 6.87 -0.63
N LEU A 192 11.43 7.02 -1.69
CA LEU A 192 10.01 6.63 -1.69
C LEU A 192 9.80 5.11 -1.50
N TYR A 193 10.83 4.29 -1.74
CA TYR A 193 10.81 2.85 -1.45
C TYR A 193 11.17 2.49 0.01
N GLU A 194 11.69 3.44 0.79
CA GLU A 194 12.10 3.22 2.19
C GLU A 194 10.92 3.54 3.12
N GLU A 195 10.07 2.54 3.36
CA GLU A 195 8.78 2.71 4.05
C GLU A 195 8.90 2.97 5.57
N THR A 196 10.02 2.58 6.20
CA THR A 196 10.20 2.67 7.66
C THR A 196 11.33 3.62 8.05
N GLU A 197 11.30 4.13 9.28
CA GLU A 197 12.32 5.05 9.79
C GLU A 197 13.74 4.44 9.74
N ASP A 198 13.85 3.15 10.06
CA ASP A 198 15.10 2.38 10.02
C ASP A 198 15.71 2.31 8.61
N LEU A 199 14.83 2.32 7.60
CA LEU A 199 15.19 2.27 6.19
C LEU A 199 15.51 3.66 5.62
N LEU A 200 14.93 4.72 6.17
CA LEU A 200 15.23 6.13 5.85
C LEU A 200 16.60 6.56 6.40
N ARG A 201 17.66 6.00 5.81
CA ARG A 201 19.05 6.28 6.18
C ARG A 201 19.35 7.77 6.03
N LYS A 202 19.85 8.37 7.11
CA LYS A 202 20.32 9.77 7.15
C LYS A 202 21.23 10.12 5.96
N GLY A 203 22.11 9.21 5.55
CA GLY A 203 23.00 9.39 4.41
C GLY A 203 22.28 9.64 3.07
N LYS A 204 21.20 8.91 2.78
CA LYS A 204 20.43 9.10 1.53
C LYS A 204 19.73 10.45 1.49
N VAL A 205 19.20 10.90 2.62
CA VAL A 205 18.59 12.23 2.74
C VAL A 205 19.64 13.32 2.58
N VAL A 206 20.83 13.16 3.18
CA VAL A 206 21.96 14.07 2.96
C VAL A 206 22.32 14.14 1.47
N GLU A 207 22.43 12.99 0.80
CA GLU A 207 22.73 12.95 -0.64
C GLU A 207 21.69 13.69 -1.48
N LEU A 208 20.40 13.52 -1.18
CA LEU A 208 19.31 14.26 -1.83
C LEU A 208 19.46 15.77 -1.62
N LEU A 209 19.64 16.21 -0.37
CA LEU A 209 19.73 17.64 -0.05
C LEU A 209 20.97 18.32 -0.66
N LEU A 210 22.05 17.57 -0.88
CA LEU A 210 23.24 18.05 -1.61
C LEU A 210 23.02 18.20 -3.13
N GLN A 211 21.94 17.62 -3.67
CA GLN A 211 21.54 17.83 -5.07
C GLN A 211 20.67 19.06 -5.29
N ILE A 212 20.31 19.77 -4.21
CA ILE A 212 19.53 20.99 -4.25
C ILE A 212 20.48 22.19 -4.18
N GLU A 213 20.21 23.21 -4.97
CA GLU A 213 20.93 24.48 -4.97
C GLU A 213 20.15 25.52 -4.19
N TYR A 214 20.88 26.34 -3.45
CA TYR A 214 20.29 27.26 -2.48
C TYR A 214 20.83 28.67 -2.69
N GLN A 215 19.92 29.64 -2.63
CA GLN A 215 20.25 31.04 -2.42
C GLN A 215 20.46 31.29 -0.92
N ASN A 216 21.39 32.20 -0.57
CA ASN A 216 21.73 32.53 0.82
C ASN A 216 22.09 31.28 1.64
N ARG A 217 22.82 30.34 1.02
CA ARG A 217 23.18 29.07 1.63
C ARG A 217 23.99 29.31 2.90
N CYS A 218 23.52 28.77 4.02
CA CYS A 218 24.27 28.81 5.27
C CYS A 218 25.57 28.00 5.16
N GLU A 219 26.67 28.59 5.63
CA GLU A 219 28.01 27.99 5.62
C GLU A 219 28.06 26.79 6.59
N ALA A 220 28.29 25.59 6.05
CA ALA A 220 28.17 24.34 6.80
C ALA A 220 29.34 24.08 7.78
N ASP A 221 30.43 24.83 7.66
CA ASP A 221 31.62 24.83 8.52
C ASP A 221 31.43 25.69 9.78
N THR A 222 30.41 26.54 9.81
CA THR A 222 29.97 27.19 11.05
C THR A 222 29.15 26.22 11.91
N GLN A 223 29.24 26.35 13.24
CA GLN A 223 28.44 25.54 14.15
C GLN A 223 26.94 25.73 13.89
N GLU A 224 26.52 26.98 13.66
CA GLU A 224 25.14 27.34 13.36
C GLU A 224 24.63 26.68 12.07
N GLY A 225 25.41 26.74 11.00
CA GLY A 225 25.06 26.09 9.73
C GLY A 225 25.05 24.57 9.82
N SER A 226 26.03 23.97 10.49
CA SER A 226 26.05 22.53 10.78
C SER A 226 24.79 22.08 11.53
N ASP A 227 24.36 22.84 12.55
CA ASP A 227 23.16 22.52 13.32
C ASP A 227 21.88 22.76 12.50
N ALA A 228 21.83 23.78 11.64
CA ALA A 228 20.73 23.98 10.70
C ALA A 228 20.57 22.79 9.73
N TRP A 229 21.67 22.31 9.14
CA TRP A 229 21.65 21.13 8.26
C TRP A 229 21.14 19.88 8.97
N LYS A 230 21.58 19.63 10.22
CA LYS A 230 21.06 18.52 11.03
C LYS A 230 19.54 18.65 11.22
N ARG A 231 19.03 19.84 11.54
CA ARG A 231 17.59 20.11 11.67
C ARG A 231 16.85 19.82 10.38
N TYR A 232 17.35 20.28 9.22
CA TYR A 232 16.70 20.02 7.93
C TYR A 232 16.65 18.53 7.60
N ILE A 233 17.74 17.80 7.80
CA ILE A 233 17.78 16.35 7.56
C ILE A 233 16.74 15.63 8.44
N SER A 234 16.65 16.00 9.72
CA SER A 234 15.65 15.42 10.62
C SER A 234 14.22 15.78 10.20
N LYS A 235 13.94 17.04 9.87
CA LYS A 235 12.63 17.50 9.38
C LYS A 235 12.22 16.74 8.11
N VAL A 236 13.14 16.55 7.16
CA VAL A 236 12.87 15.80 5.93
C VAL A 236 12.56 14.34 6.23
N ARG A 237 13.38 13.66 7.05
CA ARG A 237 13.10 12.27 7.46
C ARG A 237 11.73 12.15 8.10
N GLN A 238 11.42 13.03 9.05
CA GLN A 238 10.14 13.04 9.74
C GLN A 238 8.99 13.27 8.77
N ARG A 239 9.11 14.23 7.84
CA ARG A 239 8.08 14.50 6.82
C ARG A 239 7.80 13.28 5.95
N PHE A 240 8.82 12.52 5.53
CA PHE A 240 8.61 11.27 4.79
C PHE A 240 7.78 10.25 5.59
N ILE A 241 7.98 10.16 6.90
CA ILE A 241 7.23 9.25 7.78
C ILE A 241 5.80 9.75 7.97
N ASP A 242 5.65 11.00 8.40
CA ASP A 242 4.36 11.62 8.70
C ASP A 242 3.43 11.56 7.48
N THR A 243 3.97 11.82 6.29
CA THR A 243 3.20 11.85 5.02
C THR A 243 3.07 10.50 4.34
N LYS A 244 3.56 9.40 4.95
CA LYS A 244 3.64 8.07 4.32
C LYS A 244 4.28 8.17 2.91
N GLN A 245 5.47 8.78 2.83
CA GLN A 245 6.20 9.05 1.60
C GLN A 245 5.40 9.94 0.62
N PHE A 246 4.84 11.04 1.11
CA PHE A 246 4.08 12.05 0.36
C PHE A 246 2.79 11.52 -0.30
N THR A 247 2.22 10.42 0.21
CA THR A 247 0.89 9.95 -0.20
C THR A 247 -0.26 10.64 0.55
N ARG A 248 0.02 11.24 1.71
CA ARG A 248 -0.95 12.03 2.50
C ARG A 248 -0.32 13.36 2.95
N GLU A 249 -1.15 14.36 3.24
CA GLU A 249 -0.71 15.53 4.00
C GLU A 249 -0.77 15.22 5.51
N PRO A 250 0.06 15.85 6.35
CA PRO A 250 0.04 15.61 7.79
C PRO A 250 -1.24 16.10 8.47
N GLU A 251 -1.96 17.06 7.87
CA GLU A 251 -3.27 17.52 8.34
C GLU A 251 -4.41 16.59 7.92
N ASP A 252 -4.11 15.58 7.09
CA ASP A 252 -5.12 14.62 6.68
C ASP A 252 -5.55 13.80 7.88
N PRO A 253 -6.87 13.58 8.06
CA PRO A 253 -7.31 12.61 9.05
C PRO A 253 -6.59 11.29 8.78
N GLU A 254 -6.27 10.55 9.84
CA GLU A 254 -5.92 9.15 9.69
C GLU A 254 -7.15 8.45 9.13
N ARG A 255 -7.25 8.44 7.80
CA ARG A 255 -7.99 7.42 7.10
C ARG A 255 -7.09 6.22 7.17
N ASP A 256 -7.40 5.37 8.13
CA ASP A 256 -6.99 3.99 8.07
C ASP A 256 -7.36 3.42 6.69
N SER A 257 -6.69 2.32 6.36
CA SER A 257 -7.23 1.36 5.39
C SER A 257 -8.76 1.27 5.52
N PRO A 258 -9.49 0.99 4.42
CA PRO A 258 -10.97 1.05 4.37
C PRO A 258 -11.63 0.77 5.72
N GLU A 259 -12.56 1.66 6.13
CA GLU A 259 -13.22 1.78 7.46
C GLU A 259 -13.67 0.46 8.12
N SER A 260 -13.60 -0.68 7.44
CA SER A 260 -13.73 -2.05 7.98
C SER A 260 -12.47 -2.63 8.64
N TYR A 261 -11.29 -1.99 8.58
CA TYR A 261 -10.03 -2.54 9.14
C TYR A 261 -9.26 -1.55 10.03
N GLU A 262 -9.95 -0.81 10.90
CA GLU A 262 -9.27 -0.18 12.05
C GLU A 262 -8.77 -1.31 12.97
N LEU A 263 -7.49 -1.66 12.84
CA LEU A 263 -6.78 -2.34 13.91
C LEU A 263 -6.64 -1.31 15.03
N GLU A 264 -7.41 -1.46 16.11
CA GLU A 264 -7.05 -0.84 17.38
C GLU A 264 -5.56 -1.14 17.63
N ASP A 265 -4.81 -0.11 18.01
CA ASP A 265 -3.45 -0.23 18.54
C ASP A 265 -3.48 -1.15 19.77
N SER A 266 -3.49 -2.46 19.54
CA SER A 266 -3.12 -3.43 20.54
C SER A 266 -1.63 -3.24 20.73
N ASP A 267 -1.27 -2.55 21.82
CA ASP A 267 -0.14 -2.92 22.66
C ASP A 267 0.21 -4.40 22.40
N GLY A 268 1.45 -4.62 21.95
CA GLY A 268 1.97 -5.90 21.47
C GLY A 268 2.05 -6.99 22.53
N SER A 269 0.91 -7.37 23.11
CA SER A 269 0.68 -8.63 23.79
C SER A 269 -0.31 -9.45 22.95
N ILE A 270 0.24 -10.38 22.17
CA ILE A 270 -0.55 -11.43 21.54
C ILE A 270 -1.11 -12.28 22.68
N GLY A 271 -2.38 -12.06 23.03
CA GLY A 271 -3.10 -12.88 24.00
C GLY A 271 -3.38 -14.25 23.39
N TYR A 272 -2.52 -15.24 23.65
CA TYR A 272 -2.79 -16.62 23.25
C TYR A 272 -3.91 -17.21 24.12
N GLU A 273 -4.95 -17.76 23.49
CA GLU A 273 -6.02 -18.47 24.18
C GLU A 273 -5.50 -19.72 24.90
N ILE A 274 -5.87 -19.87 26.17
CA ILE A 274 -5.60 -21.04 26.99
C ILE A 274 -6.56 -22.17 26.57
N LYS A 275 -6.03 -23.32 26.15
CA LYS A 275 -6.85 -24.51 25.81
C LYS A 275 -6.72 -25.56 26.91
N ILE A 276 -7.84 -26.09 27.39
CA ILE A 276 -7.84 -27.18 28.38
C ILE A 276 -8.18 -28.48 27.66
N GLU A 277 -7.26 -29.44 27.67
CA GLU A 277 -7.44 -30.75 27.04
C GLU A 277 -6.83 -31.83 27.94
N ASP A 278 -7.54 -32.94 28.14
CA ASP A 278 -7.17 -34.04 29.06
C ASP A 278 -6.86 -33.60 30.50
N ASN A 279 -7.64 -32.65 31.05
CA ASN A 279 -7.45 -32.07 32.38
C ASN A 279 -6.08 -31.38 32.58
N ILE A 280 -5.39 -31.06 31.47
CA ILE A 280 -4.17 -30.28 31.46
C ILE A 280 -4.48 -28.94 30.80
N GLU A 281 -4.16 -27.86 31.50
CA GLU A 281 -4.22 -26.51 30.96
C GLU A 281 -3.02 -26.29 30.05
N TRP A 282 -3.27 -26.19 28.75
CA TRP A 282 -2.26 -25.97 27.74
C TRP A 282 -2.10 -24.49 27.46
N THR A 283 -0.89 -24.00 27.71
CA THR A 283 -0.40 -22.71 27.22
C THR A 283 0.67 -22.94 26.15
N VAL A 284 0.86 -21.97 25.25
CA VAL A 284 1.89 -22.04 24.19
C VAL A 284 3.28 -22.28 24.80
N GLU A 285 3.58 -21.70 25.97
CA GLU A 285 4.84 -21.91 26.70
C GLU A 285 4.98 -23.31 27.30
N LEU A 286 3.89 -23.89 27.82
CA LEU A 286 3.90 -25.27 28.29
C LEU A 286 4.14 -26.25 27.14
N LEU A 287 3.52 -25.99 25.98
CA LEU A 287 3.68 -26.81 24.77
C LEU A 287 5.12 -26.74 24.24
N LYS A 288 5.71 -25.54 24.14
CA LYS A 288 7.11 -25.32 23.77
C LYS A 288 8.07 -26.12 24.64
N ARG A 289 7.92 -26.03 25.95
CA ARG A 289 8.78 -26.73 26.93
C ARG A 289 8.71 -28.25 26.79
N LYS A 290 7.51 -28.82 26.62
CA LYS A 290 7.37 -30.28 26.42
C LYS A 290 7.98 -30.76 25.09
N ILE A 291 7.87 -29.95 24.04
CA ILE A 291 8.47 -30.26 22.73
C ILE A 291 10.01 -30.26 22.82
N GLU A 292 10.59 -29.31 23.55
CA GLU A 292 12.03 -29.26 23.82
C GLU A 292 12.50 -30.44 24.69
N GLU A 293 11.73 -30.82 25.73
CA GLU A 293 12.00 -32.01 26.57
C GLU A 293 11.99 -33.32 25.76
N MET A 294 11.21 -33.39 24.68
CA MET A 294 11.19 -34.52 23.73
C MET A 294 12.25 -34.42 22.62
N GLY A 295 13.12 -33.40 22.65
CA GLY A 295 14.23 -33.23 21.70
C GLY A 295 13.85 -32.65 20.34
N GLY A 296 12.63 -32.10 20.19
CA GLY A 296 12.18 -31.43 18.96
C GLY A 296 12.63 -29.97 18.89
N ARG A 297 12.97 -29.47 17.69
CA ARG A 297 13.18 -28.03 17.42
C ARG A 297 12.08 -27.53 16.49
N PHE A 298 11.05 -26.91 17.05
CA PHE A 298 9.99 -26.25 16.28
C PHE A 298 10.06 -24.74 16.49
N THR A 299 9.76 -23.97 15.43
CA THR A 299 9.66 -22.51 15.51
C THR A 299 8.25 -22.08 15.93
N ASP A 300 8.08 -20.85 16.41
CA ASP A 300 6.77 -20.30 16.81
C ASP A 300 5.69 -20.48 15.73
N LYS A 301 6.09 -20.36 14.47
CA LYS A 301 5.22 -20.55 13.30
C LYS A 301 4.78 -22.01 13.09
N ASN A 302 5.58 -22.98 13.50
CA ASN A 302 5.21 -24.39 13.47
C ASN A 302 4.21 -24.73 14.59
N ILE A 303 4.41 -24.14 15.77
CA ILE A 303 3.57 -24.38 16.94
C ILE A 303 2.18 -23.78 16.74
N GLN A 304 2.10 -22.56 16.22
CA GLN A 304 0.80 -21.92 15.91
C GLN A 304 -0.02 -22.75 14.91
N ARG A 305 0.61 -23.27 13.85
CA ARG A 305 -0.06 -24.14 12.87
C ARG A 305 -0.61 -25.45 13.45
N MET A 306 0.02 -25.98 14.49
CA MET A 306 -0.48 -27.17 15.20
C MET A 306 -1.58 -26.81 16.19
N TRP A 307 -1.62 -25.57 16.67
CA TRP A 307 -2.62 -25.07 17.61
C TRP A 307 -3.94 -24.70 16.93
N ASP A 308 -3.89 -24.32 15.66
CA ASP A 308 -5.05 -23.89 14.86
C ASP A 308 -5.77 -25.06 14.14
N HIS A 309 -5.31 -26.30 14.33
CA HIS A 309 -5.89 -27.54 13.79
C HIS A 309 -6.42 -28.45 14.90
#